data_AF-A0A7V3DG35-F1
#
_entry.id   AF-A0A7V3DG35-F1
#
_cell.length_a   1.000
_cell.length_b   1.000
_cell.length_c   1.000
_cell.angle_alpha   90.00
_cell.angle_beta   90.00
_cell.angle_gamma   90.00
#
_symmetry.space_group_name_H-M   'P 1'
#
loop_
_entity.id
_entity.type
_entity.pdbx_description
1 polymer ?
#
loop_
_entity_poly.entity_id
_entity_poly.type
_entity_poly.pdbx_seq_one_letter_code
_entity_poly.pdbx_strand_id
1 'polypeptide(L)'
;MGFQGVNLGEVAIQYVCLLFSLSVHEAAHAFMADRRGDPSARFLGRATLNPLAHIGPIGTAIMPLLMMATGVPFLFGWAKPVPYNPRNLRTTKWPLI
;
A
#
# COMPACT_ATOMS: atom_id res chain seq x y z
N MET A 1 -19.96 -27.76 5.91
CA MET A 1 -18.75 -27.06 5.40
C MET A 1 -18.61 -25.77 6.19
N GLY A 2 -18.06 -25.86 7.40
CA GLY A 2 -17.90 -24.72 8.29
C GLY A 2 -16.48 -24.17 8.22
N PHE A 3 -16.31 -22.92 8.60
CA PHE A 3 -15.07 -22.15 8.78
C PHE A 3 -14.07 -22.75 9.80
N GLN A 4 -14.01 -24.06 9.96
CA GLN A 4 -13.31 -24.77 11.05
C GLN A 4 -11.78 -24.80 10.95
N GLY A 5 -11.17 -23.98 10.09
CA GLY A 5 -9.72 -23.93 9.89
C GLY A 5 -9.11 -22.52 9.89
N VAL A 6 -9.92 -21.46 9.99
CA VAL A 6 -9.41 -20.08 9.92
C VAL A 6 -9.09 -19.57 11.32
N ASN A 7 -7.81 -19.46 11.65
CA ASN A 7 -7.37 -18.87 12.91
C ASN A 7 -7.47 -17.35 12.85
N LEU A 8 -8.42 -16.78 13.60
CA LEU A 8 -8.62 -15.32 13.64
C LEU A 8 -7.36 -14.55 14.07
N GLY A 9 -6.54 -15.13 14.94
CA GLY A 9 -5.27 -14.53 15.36
C GLY A 9 -4.25 -14.47 14.23
N GLU A 10 -4.11 -15.55 13.46
CA GLU A 10 -3.24 -15.58 12.28
C GLU A 10 -3.69 -14.55 11.23
N VAL A 11 -4.99 -14.50 10.95
CA VAL A 11 -5.59 -13.53 10.02
C VAL A 11 -5.36 -12.10 10.48
N ALA A 12 -5.52 -11.82 11.78
CA ALA A 12 -5.26 -10.49 12.32
C ALA A 12 -3.79 -10.09 12.16
N ILE A 13 -2.85 -11.00 12.44
CA ILE A 13 -1.42 -10.77 12.25
C ILE A 13 -1.11 -10.51 10.77
N GLN A 14 -1.60 -11.35 9.86
CA GLN A 14 -1.42 -11.17 8.42
C GLN A 14 -1.98 -9.82 7.95
N TYR A 15 -3.14 -9.40 8.46
CA TYR A 15 -3.76 -8.12 8.09
C TYR A 15 -2.95 -6.92 8.59
N VAL A 16 -2.44 -6.96 9.82
CA VAL A 16 -1.54 -5.91 10.34
C VAL A 16 -0.25 -5.85 9.54
N CYS A 17 0.35 -7.00 9.21
CA CYS A 17 1.53 -7.07 8.35
C CYS A 17 1.26 -6.49 6.95
N LEU A 18 0.09 -6.76 6.37
CA LEU A 18 -0.32 -6.22 5.08
C LEU A 18 -0.43 -4.69 5.14
N LEU A 19 -1.14 -4.14 6.13
CA LEU A 19 -1.28 -2.69 6.29
C LEU A 19 0.06 -2.01 6.51
N PHE A 20 0.92 -2.58 7.35
CA PHE A 20 2.26 -2.06 7.60
C PHE A 20 3.11 -2.08 6.32
N SER A 21 3.17 -3.22 5.62
CA SER A 21 3.92 -3.39 4.38
C SER A 21 3.49 -2.39 3.30
N LEU A 22 2.17 -2.26 3.08
CA LEU A 22 1.61 -1.29 2.14
C LEU A 22 1.93 0.15 2.52
N SER A 23 1.85 0.50 3.80
CA SER A 23 2.16 1.85 4.28
C SER A 23 3.62 2.22 4.03
N VAL A 24 4.54 1.32 4.36
CA VAL A 24 5.98 1.53 4.14
C VAL A 24 6.30 1.59 2.64
N HIS A 25 5.70 0.72 1.83
CA HIS A 25 5.89 0.69 0.38
C HIS A 25 5.49 2.02 -0.28
N GLU A 26 4.29 2.49 0.01
CA GLU A 26 3.76 3.74 -0.57
C GLU A 26 4.48 4.98 0.01
N ALA A 27 4.83 4.97 1.29
CA ALA A 27 5.64 6.03 1.89
C ALA A 27 7.04 6.10 1.25
N ALA A 28 7.63 4.95 0.89
CA ALA A 28 8.91 4.91 0.18
C ALA A 28 8.80 5.53 -1.23
N HIS A 29 7.73 5.25 -1.97
CA HIS A 29 7.46 5.92 -3.25
C HIS A 29 7.34 7.43 -3.08
N ALA A 30 6.55 7.87 -2.11
CA ALA A 30 6.37 9.29 -1.79
C ALA A 30 7.70 9.98 -1.44
N PHE A 31 8.50 9.33 -0.58
CA PHE A 31 9.81 9.83 -0.14
C PHE A 31 10.79 9.92 -1.31
N MET A 32 10.85 8.89 -2.15
CA MET A 32 11.75 8.88 -3.29
C MET A 32 11.35 9.91 -4.35
N ALA A 33 10.06 10.08 -4.62
CA ALA A 33 9.55 11.11 -5.53
C ALA A 33 9.91 12.52 -5.03
N ASP A 34 9.66 12.81 -3.75
CA ASP A 34 9.99 14.11 -3.12
C ASP A 34 11.50 14.37 -3.13
N ARG A 35 12.31 13.35 -2.81
CA ARG A 35 13.77 13.44 -2.86
C ARG A 35 14.30 13.63 -4.30
N ARG A 36 13.59 13.13 -5.30
CA ARG A 36 13.88 13.37 -6.72
C ARG A 36 13.27 14.67 -7.25
N GLY A 37 12.57 15.44 -6.43
CA GLY A 37 12.08 16.78 -6.75
C GLY A 37 10.58 16.88 -7.02
N ASP A 38 9.82 15.80 -6.87
CA ASP A 38 8.36 15.82 -6.99
C ASP A 38 7.65 15.87 -5.63
N PRO A 39 7.20 17.06 -5.17
CA PRO A 39 6.53 17.22 -3.89
C PRO A 39 5.05 16.80 -3.90
N SER A 40 4.51 16.29 -5.01
CA SER A 40 3.07 16.00 -5.18
C SER A 40 2.50 15.13 -4.06
N ALA A 41 3.16 14.01 -3.73
CA ALA A 41 2.74 13.11 -2.67
C ALA A 41 2.75 13.76 -1.29
N ARG A 42 3.73 14.63 -1.02
CA ARG A 42 3.84 15.37 0.25
C ARG A 42 2.72 16.39 0.40
N PHE A 43 2.40 17.15 -0.64
CA PHE A 43 1.30 18.12 -0.62
C PHE A 43 -0.07 17.48 -0.46
N LEU A 44 -0.23 16.24 -0.92
CA LEU A 44 -1.46 15.47 -0.73
C LEU A 44 -1.51 14.75 0.63
N GLY A 45 -0.53 14.96 1.51
CA GLY A 45 -0.46 14.28 2.81
C GLY A 45 -0.22 12.77 2.71
N ARG A 46 0.27 12.28 1.56
CA ARG A 46 0.51 10.86 1.30
C ARG A 46 1.95 10.43 1.58
N ALA A 47 2.85 11.35 1.91
CA ALA A 47 4.19 11.05 2.41
C ALA A 47 4.18 10.72 3.91
N THR A 48 3.51 9.63 4.30
CA THR A 48 3.28 9.26 5.70
C THR A 48 3.28 7.75 5.89
N LEU A 49 3.67 7.28 7.07
CA LEU A 49 3.53 5.86 7.48
C LEU A 49 2.13 5.55 8.03
N ASN A 50 1.22 6.53 8.05
CA ASN A 50 -0.15 6.30 8.46
C ASN A 50 -0.88 5.41 7.41
N PRO A 51 -1.29 4.18 7.76
CA PRO A 51 -1.98 3.28 6.82
C PRO A 51 -3.26 3.89 6.25
N LEU A 52 -3.95 4.73 7.02
CA LEU A 52 -5.19 5.37 6.57
C LEU A 52 -5.01 6.25 5.33
N ALA A 53 -3.81 6.79 5.11
CA ALA A 53 -3.51 7.58 3.91
C ALA A 53 -3.42 6.72 2.64
N HIS A 54 -3.16 5.43 2.79
CA HIS A 54 -2.85 4.47 1.73
C HIS A 54 -3.97 3.46 1.48
N ILE A 55 -5.02 3.46 2.29
CA ILE A 55 -6.15 2.54 2.11
C ILE A 55 -6.97 2.91 0.87
N GLY A 56 -7.29 1.88 0.09
CA GLY A 56 -8.32 1.89 -0.96
C GLY A 56 -9.53 1.07 -0.52
N PRO A 57 -10.77 1.53 -0.77
CA PRO A 57 -11.99 0.86 -0.28
C PRO A 57 -12.13 -0.59 -0.80
N ILE A 58 -11.64 -0.87 -2.01
CA ILE A 58 -11.73 -2.20 -2.62
C ILE A 58 -10.54 -3.06 -2.21
N GLY A 59 -9.31 -2.60 -2.49
CA GLY A 59 -8.10 -3.41 -2.36
C GLY A 59 -7.65 -3.69 -0.93
N THR A 60 -7.96 -2.81 0.02
CA THR A 60 -7.43 -2.89 1.40
C THR A 60 -8.48 -3.23 2.45
N ALA A 61 -9.77 -3.20 2.08
CA ALA A 61 -10.89 -3.56 2.95
C ALA A 61 -11.72 -4.73 2.37
N ILE A 62 -12.34 -4.55 1.19
CA ILE A 62 -13.24 -5.57 0.63
C ILE A 62 -12.51 -6.87 0.29
N MET A 63 -11.33 -6.78 -0.37
CA MET A 63 -10.60 -7.98 -0.79
C MET A 63 -10.15 -8.85 0.41
N PRO A 64 -9.50 -8.30 1.45
CA PRO A 64 -9.20 -9.03 2.67
C PRO A 64 -10.42 -9.71 3.32
N LEU A 65 -11.53 -8.99 3.43
CA LEU A 65 -12.76 -9.51 4.04
C LEU A 65 -13.36 -10.67 3.22
N LEU A 66 -13.33 -10.57 1.89
CA LEU A 66 -13.82 -11.63 1.02
C LEU A 66 -12.96 -12.89 1.11
N MET A 67 -11.64 -12.74 1.24
CA MET A 67 -10.72 -13.87 1.43
C MET A 67 -10.92 -14.56 2.77
N MET A 68 -11.22 -13.79 3.83
CA MET A 68 -11.63 -14.35 5.12
C MET A 68 -12.96 -15.13 5.00
N ALA A 69 -13.92 -14.58 4.26
CA ALA A 69 -15.23 -15.22 4.06
C ALA A 69 -15.18 -16.47 3.16
N THR A 70 -14.16 -16.63 2.32
CA THR A 70 -13.97 -17.83 1.48
C THR A 70 -13.04 -18.87 2.09
N GLY A 71 -12.41 -18.58 3.25
CA GLY A 71 -11.55 -19.52 3.96
C GLY A 71 -10.18 -19.73 3.31
N VAL A 72 -9.70 -18.76 2.53
CA VAL A 72 -8.37 -18.82 1.91
C VAL A 72 -7.31 -18.62 3.01
N PRO A 73 -6.24 -19.46 3.05
CA PRO A 73 -5.26 -19.44 4.15
C PRO A 73 -4.28 -18.25 4.11
N PHE A 74 -4.35 -17.42 3.06
CA PHE A 74 -3.50 -16.25 2.89
C PHE A 74 -4.33 -15.00 2.62
N LEU A 75 -3.80 -13.84 3.03
CA LEU A 75 -4.40 -12.53 2.80
C LEU A 75 -3.71 -11.79 1.64
N PHE A 76 -4.52 -11.26 0.73
CA PHE A 76 -4.07 -10.40 -0.37
C PHE A 76 -4.85 -9.10 -0.38
N GLY A 77 -4.15 -8.02 -0.74
CA GLY A 77 -4.73 -6.70 -0.89
C GLY A 77 -3.73 -5.72 -1.45
N TRP A 78 -4.21 -4.58 -1.92
CA TRP A 78 -3.38 -3.51 -2.46
C TRP A 78 -3.78 -2.15 -1.88
N ALA A 79 -2.80 -1.25 -1.84
CA ALA A 79 -2.99 0.14 -1.43
C ALA A 79 -3.57 0.99 -2.56
N LYS A 80 -4.11 2.14 -2.18
CA LYS A 80 -4.30 3.26 -3.11
C LYS A 80 -2.92 3.82 -3.46
N PRO A 81 -2.50 3.80 -4.74
CA PRO A 81 -1.16 4.25 -5.12
C PRO A 81 -0.91 5.71 -4.76
N VAL A 82 0.33 6.02 -4.42
CA VAL A 82 0.80 7.41 -4.27
C VAL A 82 1.02 8.05 -5.64
N PRO A 83 0.43 9.22 -5.91
CA PRO A 83 0.63 9.93 -7.16
C PRO A 83 2.02 10.56 -7.21
N TYR A 84 2.62 10.56 -8.40
CA TYR A 84 3.82 11.32 -8.72
C TYR A 84 3.67 11.99 -10.09
N ASN A 85 4.36 13.12 -10.29
CA ASN A 85 4.42 13.87 -11.53
C ASN A 85 5.83 13.80 -12.13
N PRO A 86 6.04 13.07 -13.24
CA PRO A 86 7.34 12.96 -13.90
C PRO A 86 7.97 14.30 -14.28
N ARG A 87 7.17 15.34 -14.55
CA ARG A 87 7.67 16.68 -14.94
C ARG A 87 8.35 17.41 -13.79
N ASN A 88 8.02 17.07 -12.55
CA ASN A 88 8.63 17.64 -11.36
C ASN A 88 9.94 16.92 -10.98
N LEU A 89 10.19 15.73 -11.53
CA LEU A 89 11.41 14.99 -11.25
C LEU A 89 12.61 15.75 -11.82
N ARG A 90 13.60 16.01 -10.97
CA ARG A 90 14.90 16.56 -11.37
C ARG A 90 15.51 15.59 -12.36
N THR A 91 15.54 16.00 -13.62
CA THR A 91 16.06 15.20 -14.73
C THR A 91 17.48 14.75 -14.41
N THR A 92 17.65 13.46 -14.09
CA THR A 92 18.91 12.80 -14.40
C THR A 92 18.78 12.47 -15.87
N LYS A 93 19.57 13.12 -16.73
CA LYS A 93 19.69 12.68 -18.12
C LYS A 93 20.05 11.21 -18.04
N TRP A 94 19.14 10.32 -18.43
CA TRP A 94 19.52 8.93 -18.63
C TRP A 94 20.59 8.97 -19.72
N PRO A 95 21.80 8.44 -19.51
CA PRO A 95 22.69 8.23 -20.62
C PRO A 95 21.96 7.25 -21.53
N LEU A 96 21.44 7.78 -22.64
CA LEU A 96 21.00 6.96 -23.75
C LEU A 96 22.26 6.22 -24.19
N ILE A 97 22.29 4.94 -23.86
CA ILE A 97 23.20 3.95 -24.45
C ILE A 97 23.02 3.91 -25.96
#